data_AF-A0A084UCH3-F1
#
_entry.id   AF-A0A084UCH3-F1
#
_cell.length_a   1.000
_cell.length_b   1.000
_cell.length_c   1.000
_cell.angle_alpha   90.00
_cell.angle_beta   90.00
_cell.angle_gamma   90.00
#
_symmetry.space_group_name_H-M   'P 1'
#
loop_
_entity.id
_entity.type
_entity.pdbx_description
1 polymer ?
#
loop_
_entity_poly.entity_id
_entity_poly.type
_entity_poly.pdbx_seq_one_letter_code
_entity_poly.pdbx_strand_id
1 'polypeptide(L)'
;MAVGERRAVALRALFEGAPVELELLALAAGLRLSTLQKMARREGWVSGEMGAKGAVTLQSRLRQLSVSVVGQLEEASMASQAEGRYDKARLEALGLMLRSIEKLGELTQTPEHAADEQMKSDAEMAAAIGTINQRIIELAREFAATGAIVPGADTAPAGAGST
;
A
#
# COMPACT_ATOMS: atom_id res chain seq x y z
N MET A 1 12.32 34.95 -2.68
CA MET A 1 12.78 33.57 -2.49
C MET A 1 13.41 33.04 -3.76
N ALA A 2 14.66 32.61 -3.67
CA ALA A 2 15.37 31.99 -4.79
C ALA A 2 14.68 30.66 -5.19
N VAL A 3 14.81 30.27 -6.47
CA VAL A 3 14.24 29.00 -6.96
C VAL A 3 14.77 27.78 -6.19
N GLY A 4 16.02 27.85 -5.72
CA GLY A 4 16.63 26.82 -4.87
C GLY A 4 15.98 26.68 -3.49
N GLU A 5 15.62 27.80 -2.84
CA GLU A 5 14.95 27.78 -1.52
C GLU A 5 13.57 27.15 -1.61
N ARG A 6 12.80 27.50 -2.64
CA ARG A 6 11.46 26.92 -2.85
C ARG A 6 11.56 25.40 -3.04
N ARG A 7 12.53 24.92 -3.82
CA ARG A 7 12.76 23.49 -4.03
C ARG A 7 13.11 22.76 -2.73
N ALA A 8 13.97 23.34 -1.89
CA ALA A 8 14.33 22.76 -0.60
C ALA A 8 13.13 22.66 0.35
N VAL A 9 12.26 23.68 0.37
CA VAL A 9 11.02 23.68 1.15
C VAL A 9 10.05 22.60 0.65
N ALA A 10 9.89 22.44 -0.68
CA ALA A 10 9.02 21.41 -1.23
C ALA A 10 9.53 19.98 -0.94
N LEU A 11 10.84 19.76 -1.04
CA LEU A 11 11.45 18.47 -0.68
C LEU A 11 11.26 18.16 0.80
N ARG A 12 11.43 19.16 1.67
CA ARG A 12 11.18 19.03 3.11
C ARG A 12 9.71 18.70 3.40
N ALA A 13 8.77 19.40 2.76
CA ALA A 13 7.34 19.14 2.93
C ALA A 13 6.96 17.71 2.49
N LEU A 14 7.52 17.22 1.38
CA LEU A 14 7.34 15.82 0.94
C LEU A 14 7.95 14.82 1.93
N PHE A 15 9.13 15.11 2.48
CA PHE A 15 9.79 14.27 3.48
C PHE A 15 9.02 14.21 4.80
N GLU A 16 8.42 15.32 5.23
CA GLU A 16 7.60 15.42 6.45
C GLU A 16 6.17 14.86 6.28
N GLY A 17 5.84 14.32 5.09
CA GLY A 17 4.57 13.63 4.84
C GLY A 17 3.40 14.53 4.45
N ALA A 18 3.68 15.73 3.91
CA ALA A 18 2.64 16.54 3.28
C ALA A 18 1.98 15.77 2.12
N PRO A 19 0.69 15.99 1.85
CA PRO A 19 0.00 15.33 0.74
C PRO A 19 0.74 15.59 -0.57
N VAL A 20 0.98 14.51 -1.33
CA VAL A 20 1.75 14.56 -2.57
C VAL A 20 0.86 15.11 -3.69
N GLU A 21 0.80 16.45 -3.75
CA GLU A 21 0.12 17.19 -4.81
C GLU A 21 1.06 17.46 -6.00
N LEU A 22 0.48 17.55 -7.21
CA LEU A 22 1.23 17.80 -8.44
C LEU A 22 2.00 19.11 -8.41
N GLU A 23 1.49 20.13 -7.71
CA GLU A 23 2.18 21.42 -7.56
C GLU A 23 3.44 21.28 -6.71
N LEU A 24 3.34 20.57 -5.59
CA LEU A 24 4.46 20.31 -4.68
C LEU A 24 5.54 19.43 -5.34
N LEU A 25 5.12 18.42 -6.09
CA LEU A 25 6.02 17.58 -6.91
C LEU A 25 6.72 18.37 -8.01
N ALA A 26 5.99 19.24 -8.73
CA ALA A 26 6.58 20.06 -9.79
C ALA A 26 7.65 20.98 -9.21
N LEU A 27 7.38 21.55 -8.03
CA LEU A 27 8.28 22.44 -7.33
C LEU A 27 9.53 21.70 -6.81
N ALA A 28 9.37 20.50 -6.26
CA ALA A 28 10.49 19.65 -5.81
C ALA A 28 11.36 19.14 -6.99
N ALA A 29 10.73 18.81 -8.11
CA ALA A 29 11.39 18.35 -9.32
C ALA A 29 12.05 19.48 -10.14
N GLY A 30 11.76 20.75 -9.82
CA GLY A 30 12.20 21.89 -10.62
C GLY A 30 11.54 21.95 -12.01
N LEU A 31 10.36 21.33 -12.16
CA LEU A 31 9.61 21.25 -13.40
C LEU A 31 8.44 22.25 -13.39
N ARG A 32 7.99 22.62 -14.59
CA ARG A 32 6.73 23.37 -14.72
C ARG A 32 5.56 22.43 -14.44
N LEU A 33 4.55 22.91 -13.71
CA LEU A 33 3.33 22.16 -13.40
C LEU A 33 2.69 21.56 -14.66
N SER A 34 2.62 22.34 -15.75
CA SER A 34 2.09 21.88 -17.04
C SER A 34 2.83 20.68 -17.63
N THR A 35 4.15 20.60 -17.41
CA THR A 35 4.97 19.48 -17.88
C THR A 35 4.67 18.23 -17.07
N LEU A 36 4.57 18.38 -15.75
CA LEU A 36 4.25 17.28 -14.85
C LEU A 36 2.81 16.76 -15.09
N GLN A 37 1.85 17.64 -15.35
CA GLN A 37 0.47 17.26 -15.69
C GLN A 37 0.39 16.45 -16.99
N LYS A 38 1.14 16.84 -18.02
CA LYS A 38 1.21 16.08 -19.28
C LYS A 38 1.80 14.69 -19.07
N MET A 39 2.85 14.59 -18.26
CA MET A 39 3.51 13.34 -17.91
C MET A 39 2.58 12.43 -17.10
N ALA A 40 1.95 12.98 -16.06
CA ALA A 40 0.97 12.28 -15.23
C ALA A 40 -0.20 11.72 -16.05
N ARG A 41 -0.73 12.48 -17.02
CA ARG A 41 -1.80 12.01 -17.92
C ARG A 41 -1.33 10.89 -18.84
N ARG A 42 -0.13 11.03 -19.42
CA ARG A 42 0.43 10.03 -20.34
C ARG A 42 0.71 8.71 -19.64
N GLU A 43 1.15 8.77 -18.39
CA GLU A 43 1.60 7.63 -17.60
C GLU A 43 0.53 7.15 -16.61
N GLY A 44 -0.68 7.72 -16.65
CA GLY A 44 -1.80 7.29 -15.81
C GLY A 44 -1.56 7.49 -14.31
N TRP A 45 -0.78 8.50 -13.91
CA TRP A 45 -0.50 8.75 -12.51
C TRP A 45 -1.79 9.12 -11.77
N VAL A 46 -2.02 8.44 -10.65
CA VAL A 46 -3.21 8.64 -9.82
C VAL A 46 -2.83 9.55 -8.65
N SER A 47 -3.50 10.71 -8.53
CA SER A 47 -3.27 11.65 -7.44
C SER A 47 -3.72 11.09 -6.08
N GLY A 48 -3.13 11.63 -5.02
CA GLY A 48 -3.10 11.10 -3.66
C GLY A 48 -4.43 10.75 -2.99
N GLU A 49 -5.61 11.08 -3.49
CA GLU A 49 -6.87 10.52 -2.94
C GLU A 49 -7.20 9.14 -3.50
N MET A 50 -6.90 8.92 -4.77
CA MET A 50 -7.21 7.67 -5.47
C MET A 50 -5.99 6.74 -5.54
N GLY A 51 -4.77 7.30 -5.44
CA GLY A 51 -3.52 6.57 -5.23
C GLY A 51 -3.22 6.22 -3.76
N ALA A 52 -3.76 6.96 -2.77
CA ALA A 52 -3.61 6.60 -1.36
C ALA A 52 -4.44 5.38 -0.92
N LYS A 53 -5.35 4.88 -1.76
CA LYS A 53 -5.87 3.51 -1.58
C LYS A 53 -4.79 2.44 -1.74
N GLY A 54 -3.61 2.78 -2.28
CA GLY A 54 -2.43 1.90 -2.34
C GLY A 54 -1.13 2.48 -1.74
N ALA A 55 -1.08 3.77 -1.39
CA ALA A 55 0.11 4.46 -0.89
C ALA A 55 -0.12 5.05 0.51
N VAL A 56 0.57 4.48 1.50
CA VAL A 56 0.54 4.83 2.94
C VAL A 56 -0.88 4.92 3.50
N THR A 57 -1.41 3.75 3.88
CA THR A 57 -2.68 3.64 4.59
C THR A 57 -2.73 4.55 5.82
N LEU A 58 -3.92 5.02 6.19
CA LEU A 58 -4.14 5.75 7.45
C LEU A 58 -3.53 4.98 8.65
N GLN A 59 -3.61 3.66 8.63
CA GLN A 59 -2.94 2.75 9.55
C GLN A 59 -1.41 2.94 9.60
N SER A 60 -0.76 3.07 8.43
CA SER A 60 0.68 3.32 8.36
C SER A 60 1.06 4.70 8.92
N ARG A 61 0.20 5.72 8.71
CA ARG A 61 0.38 7.07 9.28
C ARG A 61 0.18 7.08 10.80
N LEU A 62 -0.86 6.40 11.29
CA LEU A 62 -1.11 6.24 12.73
C LEU A 62 0.05 5.52 13.40
N ARG A 63 0.58 4.45 12.77
CA ARG A 63 1.76 3.73 13.28
C ARG A 63 3.00 4.63 13.37
N GLN A 64 3.27 5.44 12.34
CA GLN A 64 4.39 6.40 12.37
C GLN A 64 4.21 7.47 13.46
N LEU A 65 2.99 7.98 13.64
CA LEU A 65 2.68 8.94 14.70
C LEU A 65 2.85 8.33 16.09
N SER A 66 2.41 7.07 16.31
CA SER A 66 2.64 6.37 17.57
C SER A 66 4.12 6.22 17.89
N VAL A 67 4.93 5.79 16.91
CA VAL A 67 6.40 5.67 17.09
C VAL A 67 7.03 7.03 17.45
N SER A 68 6.60 8.10 16.79
CA SER A 68 7.09 9.45 17.09
C SER A 68 6.72 9.93 18.49
N VAL A 69 5.47 9.71 18.92
CA VAL A 69 5.01 10.13 20.26
C VAL A 69 5.72 9.34 21.36
N VAL A 70 5.96 8.04 21.14
CA VAL A 70 6.76 7.21 22.06
C VAL A 70 8.20 7.73 22.15
N GLY A 71 8.85 8.03 21.01
CA GLY A 71 10.20 8.61 21.03
C GLY A 71 10.27 9.93 21.79
N GLN A 72 9.29 10.82 21.62
CA GLN A 72 9.23 12.07 22.37
C GLN A 72 9.00 11.86 23.88
N LEU A 73 8.26 10.80 24.26
CA LEU A 73 8.06 10.43 25.66
C LEU A 73 9.35 9.89 26.28
N GLU A 74 10.09 9.05 25.55
CA GLU A 74 11.40 8.53 25.97
C GLU A 74 12.41 9.66 26.14
N GLU A 75 12.51 10.59 25.17
CA GLU A 75 13.37 11.76 25.26
C GLU A 75 13.00 12.66 26.44
N ALA A 76 11.71 12.96 26.63
CA ALA A 76 11.23 13.78 27.75
C ALA A 76 11.51 13.09 29.11
N SER A 77 11.40 11.76 29.17
CA SER A 77 11.72 10.96 30.36
C SER A 77 13.21 10.96 30.67
N MET A 78 14.06 10.78 29.66
CA MET A 78 15.52 10.79 29.81
C MET A 78 16.05 12.17 30.18
N ALA A 79 15.56 13.24 29.54
CA ALA A 79 15.89 14.62 29.89
C ALA A 79 15.48 14.95 31.33
N SER A 80 14.32 14.46 31.78
CA SER A 80 13.84 14.64 33.15
C SER A 80 14.73 13.93 34.19
N GLN A 81 15.32 12.78 33.84
CA GLN A 81 16.26 12.05 34.69
C GLN A 81 17.64 12.72 34.75
N ALA A 82 18.11 13.30 33.64
CA ALA A 82 19.40 13.96 33.56
C ALA A 82 19.42 15.34 34.25
N GLU A 83 18.33 16.10 34.14
CA GLU A 83 18.23 17.47 34.68
C GLU A 83 17.57 17.54 36.06
N GLY A 84 17.05 16.42 36.58
CA GLY A 84 16.35 16.35 37.86
C GLY A 84 15.04 17.15 37.90
N ARG A 85 14.56 17.63 36.75
CA ARG A 85 13.29 18.37 36.59
C ARG A 85 12.34 17.54 35.77
N TYR A 86 11.28 17.06 36.41
CA TYR A 86 10.23 16.28 35.78
C TYR A 86 9.15 17.20 35.20
N ASP A 87 9.07 17.31 33.87
CA ASP A 87 8.01 18.05 33.19
C ASP A 87 6.73 17.20 33.07
N LYS A 88 5.99 17.16 34.18
CA LYS A 88 4.75 16.39 34.31
C LYS A 88 3.70 16.80 33.27
N ALA A 89 3.58 18.09 32.97
CA ALA A 89 2.59 18.60 32.02
C ALA A 89 2.87 18.09 30.60
N ARG A 90 4.15 18.06 30.20
CA ARG A 90 4.56 17.51 28.91
C ARG A 90 4.31 16.01 28.79
N LEU A 91 4.60 15.23 29.83
CA LEU A 91 4.35 13.78 29.82
C LEU A 91 2.86 13.44 29.81
N GLU A 92 2.04 14.19 30.53
CA GLU A 92 0.58 14.06 30.48
C GLU A 92 0.01 14.38 29.09
N ALA A 93 0.54 15.43 28.43
CA ALA A 93 0.15 15.78 27.06
C ALA A 93 0.51 14.69 26.05
N LEU A 94 1.73 14.14 26.13
CA LEU A 94 2.16 13.02 25.27
C LEU A 94 1.34 11.76 25.52
N GLY A 95 0.98 11.46 26.77
CA GLY A 95 0.11 10.34 27.12
C GLY A 95 -1.33 10.49 26.61
N LEU A 96 -1.86 11.71 26.58
CA LEU A 96 -3.16 12.02 25.97
C LEU A 96 -3.12 11.85 24.44
N MET A 97 -2.03 12.30 23.81
CA MET A 97 -1.82 12.13 22.37
C MET A 97 -1.77 10.65 21.99
N LEU A 98 -1.02 9.82 22.74
CA LEU A 98 -0.94 8.39 22.48
C LEU A 98 -2.31 7.71 22.55
N ARG A 99 -3.10 7.97 23.60
CA ARG A 99 -4.47 7.43 23.74
C ARG A 99 -5.40 7.88 22.62
N SER A 100 -5.25 9.11 22.14
CA SER A 100 -6.06 9.61 21.03
C SER A 100 -5.73 8.91 19.71
N ILE A 101 -4.45 8.57 19.48
CA ILE A 101 -4.00 7.82 18.31
C ILE A 101 -4.50 6.38 18.35
N GLU A 102 -4.45 5.72 19.51
CA GLU A 102 -4.99 4.37 19.70
C GLU A 102 -6.50 4.33 19.39
N LYS A 103 -7.25 5.29 19.92
CA LYS A 103 -8.70 5.40 19.67
C LYS A 103 -9.04 5.65 18.20
N LEU A 104 -8.21 6.43 17.49
CA LEU A 104 -8.34 6.61 16.04
C LEU A 104 -8.01 5.32 15.28
N GLY A 105 -7.03 4.54 15.74
CA GLY A 105 -6.71 3.22 15.19
C GLY A 105 -7.88 2.25 15.29
N GLU A 106 -8.51 2.15 16.46
CA GLU A 106 -9.68 1.29 16.70
C GLU A 106 -10.88 1.64 15.80
N LEU A 107 -11.16 2.94 15.63
CA LEU A 107 -12.27 3.41 14.79
C LEU A 107 -12.06 3.11 13.29
N THR A 108 -10.82 2.96 12.85
CA THR A 108 -10.49 2.64 11.45
C THR A 108 -10.43 1.12 11.18
N GLN A 109 -10.43 0.30 12.24
CA GLN A 109 -10.44 -1.16 12.18
C GLN A 109 -11.84 -1.76 12.29
N THR A 110 -12.90 -0.94 12.19
CA THR A 110 -14.28 -1.43 12.21
C THR A 110 -14.46 -2.58 11.21
N PRO A 111 -15.17 -3.65 11.60
CA PRO A 111 -15.26 -4.90 10.81
C PRO A 111 -15.86 -4.69 9.41
N GLU A 112 -16.58 -3.59 9.18
CA GLU A 112 -17.07 -3.17 7.87
C GLU A 112 -15.92 -2.89 6.87
N HIS A 113 -14.84 -2.24 7.30
CA HIS A 113 -13.70 -1.96 6.42
C HIS A 113 -12.88 -3.21 6.10
N ALA A 114 -12.78 -4.15 7.04
CA ALA A 114 -12.14 -5.44 6.81
C ALA A 114 -12.95 -6.31 5.83
N ALA A 115 -14.29 -6.27 5.92
CA ALA A 115 -15.17 -6.96 4.98
C ALA A 115 -15.10 -6.37 3.57
N ASP A 116 -15.07 -5.04 3.45
CA ASP A 116 -14.96 -4.35 2.16
C ASP A 116 -13.60 -4.61 1.47
N GLU A 117 -12.50 -4.61 2.22
CA GLU A 117 -11.18 -4.96 1.66
C GLU A 117 -11.11 -6.45 1.27
N GLN A 118 -11.70 -7.34 2.06
CA GLN A 118 -11.77 -8.76 1.73
C GLN A 118 -12.60 -9.02 0.47
N MET A 119 -13.76 -8.38 0.33
CA MET A 119 -14.61 -8.50 -0.87
C MET A 119 -13.89 -7.98 -2.11
N LYS A 120 -13.12 -6.89 -1.98
CA LYS A 120 -12.32 -6.36 -3.09
C LYS A 120 -11.18 -7.31 -3.47
N SER A 121 -10.49 -7.88 -2.48
CA SER A 121 -9.45 -8.89 -2.68
C SER A 121 -9.99 -10.16 -3.36
N ASP A 122 -11.18 -10.63 -2.95
CA ASP A 122 -11.83 -11.81 -3.55
C ASP A 122 -12.25 -11.55 -5.01
N ALA A 123 -12.71 -10.34 -5.32
CA ALA A 123 -13.04 -9.93 -6.68
C ALA A 123 -11.80 -9.85 -7.59
N GLU A 124 -10.69 -9.32 -7.08
CA GLU A 124 -9.41 -9.30 -7.78
C GLU A 124 -8.85 -10.72 -7.99
N MET A 125 -8.98 -11.60 -7.00
CA MET A 125 -8.61 -13.01 -7.10
C MET A 125 -9.47 -13.75 -8.12
N ALA A 126 -10.78 -13.52 -8.16
CA ALA A 126 -11.67 -14.11 -9.15
C ALA A 126 -11.31 -13.67 -10.58
N ALA A 127 -10.94 -12.40 -10.78
CA ALA A 127 -10.48 -11.90 -12.06
C ALA A 127 -9.15 -12.54 -12.50
N ALA A 128 -8.22 -12.73 -11.56
CA ALA A 128 -6.96 -13.42 -11.82
C ALA A 128 -7.19 -14.89 -12.21
N ILE A 129 -8.06 -15.61 -11.48
CA ILE A 129 -8.44 -16.99 -11.81
C ILE A 129 -9.12 -17.06 -13.19
N GLY A 130 -10.00 -16.11 -13.51
CA GLY A 130 -10.64 -16.01 -14.82
C GLY A 130 -9.64 -15.87 -15.97
N THR A 131 -8.59 -15.05 -15.76
CA THR A 131 -7.51 -14.86 -16.74
C THR A 131 -6.71 -16.15 -16.95
N ILE A 132 -6.40 -16.88 -15.86
CA ILE A 132 -5.70 -18.16 -15.93
C ILE A 132 -6.57 -19.18 -16.69
N ASN A 133 -7.86 -19.28 -16.37
CA ASN A 133 -8.76 -20.21 -17.03
C ASN A 133 -8.88 -19.93 -18.54
N GLN A 134 -8.99 -18.66 -18.91
CA GLN A 134 -8.99 -18.24 -20.32
C GLN A 134 -7.71 -18.70 -21.03
N ARG A 135 -6.55 -18.54 -20.39
CA ARG A 135 -5.27 -18.99 -20.97
C ARG A 135 -5.16 -20.50 -21.08
N ILE A 136 -5.71 -21.26 -20.12
CA ILE A 136 -5.78 -22.72 -20.19
C ILE A 136 -6.62 -23.16 -21.39
N ILE A 137 -7.77 -22.53 -21.63
CA ILE A 137 -8.65 -22.83 -22.76
C ILE A 137 -7.94 -22.53 -24.10
N GLU A 138 -7.26 -21.38 -24.19
CA GLU A 138 -6.46 -21.03 -25.38
C GLU A 138 -5.37 -22.06 -25.66
N LEU A 139 -4.56 -22.41 -24.65
CA LEU A 139 -3.52 -23.42 -24.79
C LEU A 139 -4.11 -24.77 -25.20
N ALA A 140 -5.21 -25.22 -24.58
CA ALA A 140 -5.88 -26.47 -24.95
C ALA A 140 -6.35 -26.47 -26.42
N ARG A 141 -6.83 -25.33 -26.93
CA ARG A 141 -7.21 -25.18 -28.34
C ARG A 141 -6.01 -25.18 -29.26
N GLU A 142 -4.92 -24.51 -28.89
CA GLU A 142 -3.65 -24.53 -29.62
C GLU A 142 -3.08 -25.97 -29.69
N PHE A 143 -3.11 -26.71 -28.58
CA PHE A 143 -2.71 -28.12 -28.52
C PHE A 143 -3.60 -29.02 -29.39
N ALA A 144 -4.93 -28.83 -29.37
CA ALA A 144 -5.86 -29.58 -30.20
C ALA A 144 -5.68 -29.27 -31.71
N ALA A 145 -5.39 -28.02 -32.06
CA ALA A 145 -5.12 -27.60 -33.44
C ALA A 145 -3.78 -28.14 -33.96
N THR A 146 -2.80 -28.38 -33.08
CA THR A 146 -1.47 -28.89 -33.44
C THR A 146 -1.42 -30.42 -33.52
N GLY A 147 -2.50 -31.13 -33.17
CA GLY A 147 -2.65 -32.56 -33.47
C GLY A 147 -1.83 -33.51 -32.59
N ALA A 148 -1.66 -33.22 -31.30
CA ALA A 148 -1.12 -34.19 -30.35
C ALA A 148 -2.26 -34.90 -29.59
N ILE A 149 -2.85 -35.90 -30.22
CA ILE A 149 -3.51 -36.99 -29.49
C ILE A 149 -2.39 -37.71 -28.73
N VAL A 150 -2.37 -37.65 -27.40
CA VAL A 150 -1.75 -38.71 -26.60
C VAL A 150 -2.86 -39.75 -26.39
N PRO A 151 -2.82 -40.91 -27.07
CA PRO A 151 -3.83 -41.94 -26.88
C PRO A 151 -3.54 -42.65 -25.56
N GLY A 152 -4.14 -42.15 -24.49
CA GLY A 152 -4.28 -42.90 -23.24
C GLY A 152 -5.58 -43.71 -23.28
N ALA A 153 -5.63 -44.77 -24.08
CA ALA A 153 -6.64 -45.82 -23.87
C ALA A 153 -6.18 -47.15 -24.47
N ASP A 154 -6.10 -48.12 -23.57
CA ASP A 154 -6.50 -49.52 -23.73
C ASP A 154 -5.40 -50.57 -23.90
N THR A 155 -4.97 -51.13 -22.76
CA THR A 155 -4.56 -52.54 -22.68
C THR A 155 -5.19 -53.16 -21.44
N ALA A 156 -6.48 -53.52 -21.54
CA ALA A 156 -7.01 -54.63 -20.77
C ALA A 156 -6.58 -55.95 -21.46
N PRO A 157 -5.83 -56.85 -20.81
CA PRO A 157 -5.77 -58.22 -21.29
C PRO A 157 -6.92 -59.03 -20.68
N ALA A 158 -7.85 -59.41 -21.56
CA ALA A 158 -8.80 -60.47 -21.35
C ALA A 158 -8.06 -61.77 -20.95
N GLY A 159 -8.62 -62.48 -19.97
CA GLY A 159 -8.16 -63.82 -19.63
C GLY A 159 -8.41 -64.81 -20.76
N ALA A 160 -7.46 -65.73 -20.95
CA ALA A 160 -7.68 -67.01 -21.61
C ALA A 160 -6.72 -68.02 -20.98
N GLY A 161 -7.28 -69.04 -20.32
CA GLY A 161 -6.52 -70.22 -19.93
C GLY A 161 -6.27 -71.15 -21.13
N SER A 162 -5.20 -71.93 -21.07
CA SER A 162 -5.17 -73.39 -21.31
C SER A 162 -3.71 -73.83 -21.54
N THR A 163 -3.16 -74.61 -20.61
CA THR A 163 -2.61 -75.98 -20.77
C THR A 163 -2.23 -76.52 -19.40
#